data_AF-A0A352VP69-F1
#
_entry.id   AF-A0A352VP69-F1
#
_cell.length_a   1.000
_cell.length_b   1.000
_cell.length_c   1.000
_cell.angle_alpha   90.00
_cell.angle_beta   90.00
_cell.angle_gamma   90.00
#
_symmetry.space_group_name_H-M   'P 1'
#
loop_
_entity.id
_entity.type
_entity.pdbx_description
1 polymer ?
#
loop_
_entity_poly.entity_id
_entity_poly.type
_entity_poly.pdbx_seq_one_letter_code
_entity_poly.pdbx_strand_id
1 'polypeptide(L)' 'MERARRLVAEADRIVVLTGAGISAESGVPTFRGAGGLWKSHRPEELATPEA' A
#
# COMPACT_ATOMS: atom_id res chain seq x y z
N MET A 1 14.00 2.84 -14.94
CA MET A 1 12.97 3.91 -14.96
C MET A 1 12.49 4.27 -16.37
N GLU A 2 13.35 4.24 -17.39
CA GLU A 2 13.02 4.64 -18.77
C GLU A 2 11.79 3.93 -19.37
N ARG A 3 11.69 2.60 -19.19
CA ARG A 3 10.53 1.81 -19.63
C ARG A 3 9.22 2.26 -18.97
N ALA A 4 9.25 2.53 -17.65
CA ALA A 4 8.06 2.98 -16.93
C ALA A 4 7.63 4.37 -17.40
N ARG A 5 8.59 5.29 -17.60
CA ARG A 5 8.32 6.64 -18.13
C ARG A 5 7.62 6.59 -19.49
N ARG A 6 8.12 5.74 -20.40
CA ARG A 6 7.52 5.56 -21.72
C ARG A 6 6.09 5.04 -21.64
N LEU A 7 5.87 3.98 -20.87
CA LEU A 7 4.53 3.40 -20.69
C LEU A 7 3.53 4.39 -20.09
N VAL A 8 3.97 5.25 -19.16
CA VAL A 8 3.14 6.31 -18.59
C VAL A 8 2.86 7.42 -19.61
N ALA A 9 3.85 7.83 -20.41
CA ALA A 9 3.70 8.90 -21.39
C ALA A 9 2.82 8.53 -22.59
N GLU A 10 2.80 7.25 -22.96
CA GLU A 10 2.06 6.74 -24.14
C GLU A 10 0.65 6.23 -23.81
N ALA A 11 0.28 6.12 -22.53
CA ALA A 11 -1.02 5.57 -22.14
C ALA A 11 -2.15 6.60 -22.29
N ASP A 12 -3.20 6.23 -23.03
CA ASP A 12 -4.41 7.06 -23.14
C ASP A 12 -5.20 7.15 -21.83
N ARG A 13 -5.09 6.12 -20.97
CA ARG A 13 -5.75 6.04 -19.66
C ARG A 13 -4.86 5.30 -18.67
N ILE A 14 -4.72 5.85 -17.47
CA ILE A 14 -3.90 5.28 -16.40
C ILE A 14 -4.77 5.03 -15.17
N VAL A 15 -4.60 3.85 -14.57
CA VAL A 15 -5.14 3.51 -13.26
C VAL A 15 -3.98 3.16 -12.35
N VAL A 16 -4.00 3.69 -11.13
CA VAL A 16 -3.00 3.39 -10.10
C VAL A 16 -3.71 2.71 -8.95
N LEU A 17 -3.39 1.43 -8.73
CA LEU A 17 -3.79 0.70 -7.54
C LEU A 17 -2.66 0.81 -6.51
N THR A 18 -2.97 1.38 -5.34
CA THR A 18 -2.01 1.53 -4.24
C THR A 18 -2.43 0.67 -3.05
N GLY A 19 -1.49 0.46 -2.13
CA GLY A 19 -1.76 -0.13 -0.81
C GLY A 19 -1.14 0.72 0.29
N ALA A 20 -1.30 0.32 1.54
CA ALA A 20 -0.85 1.08 2.72
C ALA A 20 0.64 1.51 2.70
N GLY A 21 1.49 0.79 1.94
CA GLY A 21 2.90 1.14 1.77
C GLY A 21 3.15 2.56 1.27
N ILE A 22 2.25 3.12 0.45
CA ILE A 22 2.40 4.50 -0.05
C ILE A 22 2.28 5.56 1.07
N SER A 23 1.67 5.20 2.20
CA SER A 23 1.45 6.10 3.35
C SER A 23 2.45 5.87 4.48
N ALA A 24 3.36 4.90 4.35
CA ALA A 24 4.33 4.57 5.40
C ALA A 24 5.23 5.77 5.75
N GLU A 25 5.69 6.50 4.74
CA GLU A 25 6.52 7.70 4.91
C GLU A 25 5.75 8.89 5.50
N SER A 26 4.41 8.84 5.49
CA SER A 26 3.55 9.80 6.18
C SER A 26 3.26 9.41 7.62
N GLY A 27 3.89 8.34 8.14
CA GLY A 27 3.71 7.86 9.51
C GLY A 27 2.50 6.95 9.70
N VAL A 28 1.79 6.57 8.63
CA VAL A 28 0.68 5.61 8.72
C VAL A 28 1.25 4.18 8.85
N PRO A 29 0.91 3.42 9.91
CA PRO A 29 1.37 2.05 10.04
C PRO A 29 0.90 1.17 8.88
N THR A 30 1.78 0.27 8.43
CA THR A 30 1.42 -0.72 7.41
C THR A 30 1.15 -2.06 8.06
N PHE A 31 0.41 -2.94 7.38
CA PHE A 31 0.16 -4.28 7.91
C PHE A 31 1.43 -5.14 8.01
N ARG A 32 2.40 -4.98 7.08
CA ARG A 32 3.54 -5.92 6.92
C ARG A 32 4.93 -5.32 7.16
N GLY A 33 5.07 -3.99 7.30
CA GLY A 33 6.35 -3.30 7.40
C GLY A 33 7.13 -3.55 8.71
N ALA A 34 8.19 -2.76 8.92
CA ALA A 34 8.87 -2.71 10.21
C ALA A 34 7.89 -2.11 11.25
N GLY A 35 7.63 -2.83 12.35
CA GLY A 35 6.53 -2.50 13.27
C GLY A 35 5.12 -2.77 12.70
N GLY A 36 5.03 -3.57 11.63
CA GLY A 36 3.76 -3.81 10.95
C GLY A 36 2.74 -4.54 11.82
N LEU A 37 1.48 -4.15 11.68
CA LEU A 37 0.39 -4.57 12.58
C LEU A 37 0.24 -6.09 12.66
N TRP A 38 0.53 -6.86 11.60
CA TRP A 38 0.41 -8.32 11.62
C TRP A 38 1.52 -9.05 12.38
N LYS A 39 2.58 -8.35 12.79
CA LYS A 39 3.62 -8.92 13.65
C LYS A 39 3.27 -8.79 15.13
N SER A 40 2.42 -7.82 15.49
CA SER A 40 2.00 -7.54 16.86
C SER A 40 0.54 -7.88 17.16
N HIS A 41 -0.28 -8.07 16.13
CA HIS A 41 -1.70 -8.39 16.22
C HIS A 41 -2.07 -9.53 15.27
N ARG A 42 -3.08 -10.31 15.64
CA ARG A 42 -3.63 -11.32 14.73
C ARG A 42 -4.49 -10.65 13.66
N PRO A 43 -4.47 -11.09 12.39
CA PRO A 43 -5.29 -10.50 11.34
C PRO A 43 -6.79 -10.42 11.67
N GLU A 44 -7.33 -11.41 12.36
CA GLU A 44 -8.74 -11.51 12.75
C GLU A 44 -9.13 -10.47 13.81
N GLU A 45 -8.17 -9.95 14.56
CA GLU A 45 -8.39 -8.87 15.53
C GLU A 45 -8.52 -7.50 14.84
N LEU A 46 -8.01 -7.37 13.62
CA LEU A 46 -7.96 -6.11 12.87
C LEU A 46 -8.94 -6.07 11.69
N ALA A 47 -9.21 -7.22 11.07
CA ALA A 47 -10.09 -7.35 9.93
C ALA A 47 -11.51 -7.75 10.36
N THR A 48 -12.09 -6.99 11.29
CA THR A 48 -13.47 -7.15 11.73
C THR A 48 -14.39 -6.21 10.96
N PRO A 49 -15.67 -6.57 10.75
CA PRO A 49 -16.63 -5.66 10.10
C PRO A 49 -16.88 -4.35 10.85
N GLU A 50 -16.62 -4.32 12.16
CA GLU A 50 -16.91 -3.18 13.04
C GLU A 50 -15.77 -2.16 13.16
N ALA A 51 -14.58 -2.47 12.61
CA ALA A 51 -13.39 -1.61 12.66
C ALA A 51 -13.48 -0.38 11.74
#